data_AF-A0A1X7GG58-F1
#
_entry.id   AF-A0A1X7GG58-F1
#
_cell.length_a   1.000
_cell.length_b   1.000
_cell.length_c   1.000
_cell.angle_alpha   90.00
_cell.angle_beta   90.00
_cell.angle_gamma   90.00
#
_symmetry.space_group_name_H-M   'P 1'
#
loop_
_entity.id
_entity.type
_entity.pdbx_description
1 polymer ?
#
loop_
_entity_poly.entity_id
_entity_poly.type
_entity_poly.pdbx_seq_one_letter_code
_entity_poly.pdbx_strand_id
1 'polypeptide(L)'
;MEKWFKNNMVLKLMALAVSVLLWAMVHMDSGAPTPPTTIIDTNVIEDVKIQTYGFDDSEYTLTGINIDRVNLEVRGKRTDLTTIFSDEYKVKLDLSSVKKPGTHTLPLTYSLPAGVELVSMDPSMVTVTVEERITKPVTVSIGTKGEPAKDYRAGEPVTIEPGSVNVTLPESELATLAQVRGTVDLDGAKENIVEKKVKLAAYNKEGKVMEDAIIEPSSVAVEIPVEASFVTVPLEMDYTGRLPEDLVLSKVNPKVKEVKLFGSKEALAGAKSYTGVTVNLGSVRNSGTTVLTADLTTPEGFEKIEPSSVQVEITAVSHGERVLDGIPVSLKGVPSGMEAIITEPKSQSMSMTLTGAPDLLDSLQPTDIGLVANVAGLKAGVHEIPLQVTLPNLINRVDQKQLVVKVELKETDKPVTTEPTPKPDEGKDKEKPDEPQDKPGSGTDNGSGDGQTGGGEGGDHSGTEPPTGEGSEEETPTRNSTDTPNE
;
A
#
# COMPACT_ATOMS: atom_id res chain seq x y z
N MET A 1 3.77 -64.44 111.54
CA MET A 1 4.64 -63.26 111.34
C MET A 1 4.21 -62.03 112.17
N GLU A 2 3.18 -62.12 113.01
CA GLU A 2 2.43 -60.93 113.48
C GLU A 2 3.04 -60.19 114.70
N LYS A 3 4.01 -60.77 115.41
CA LYS A 3 4.54 -60.18 116.66
C LYS A 3 5.42 -58.94 116.46
N TRP A 4 5.92 -58.66 115.24
CA TRP A 4 6.76 -57.48 114.99
C TRP A 4 5.93 -56.19 114.80
N PHE A 5 4.74 -56.30 114.20
CA PHE A 5 3.85 -55.17 113.91
C PHE A 5 3.19 -54.52 115.13
N LYS A 6 3.32 -55.10 116.33
CA LYS A 6 2.81 -54.49 117.59
C LYS A 6 3.83 -53.59 118.31
N ASN A 7 5.06 -53.46 117.82
CA ASN A 7 6.03 -52.52 118.39
C ASN A 7 5.93 -51.15 117.68
N ASN A 8 5.47 -50.13 118.41
CA ASN A 8 5.36 -48.73 117.95
C ASN A 8 6.68 -48.20 117.34
N MET A 9 7.83 -48.64 117.86
CA MET A 9 9.15 -48.25 117.35
C MET A 9 9.47 -48.84 115.97
N VAL A 10 9.00 -50.06 115.67
CA VAL A 10 9.12 -50.69 114.35
C VAL A 10 8.18 -50.02 113.34
N LEU A 11 6.95 -49.69 113.77
CA LEU A 11 5.98 -49.01 112.92
C LEU A 11 6.47 -47.62 112.48
N LYS A 12 7.11 -46.87 113.39
CA LYS A 12 7.76 -45.59 113.08
C LYS A 12 8.93 -45.72 112.11
N LEU A 13 9.74 -46.78 112.23
CA LEU A 13 10.84 -47.08 111.30
C LEU A 13 10.33 -47.43 109.89
N MET A 14 9.26 -48.23 109.79
CA MET A 14 8.57 -48.51 108.53
C MET A 14 7.99 -47.23 107.89
N ALA A 15 7.33 -46.38 108.67
CA ALA A 15 6.80 -45.11 108.17
C ALA A 15 7.91 -44.16 107.69
N LEU A 16 9.05 -44.11 108.39
CA LEU A 16 10.23 -43.36 107.95
C LEU A 16 10.80 -43.92 106.63
N ALA A 17 10.95 -45.24 106.50
CA ALA A 17 11.46 -45.87 105.30
C ALA A 17 10.56 -45.64 104.08
N VAL A 18 9.23 -45.73 104.24
CA VAL A 18 8.26 -45.42 103.17
C VAL A 18 8.25 -43.92 102.84
N SER A 19 8.38 -43.04 103.85
CA SER A 19 8.52 -41.59 103.64
C SER A 19 9.76 -41.25 102.81
N VAL A 20 10.92 -41.82 103.13
CA VAL A 20 12.17 -41.64 102.38
C VAL A 20 12.07 -42.23 100.97
N LEU A 21 11.44 -43.39 100.80
CA LEU A 21 11.19 -43.98 99.48
C LEU A 21 10.27 -43.13 98.61
N LEU A 22 9.16 -42.60 99.14
CA LEU A 22 8.26 -41.73 98.39
C LEU A 22 8.90 -40.36 98.09
N TRP A 23 9.65 -39.80 99.04
CA TRP A 23 10.46 -38.60 98.80
C TRP A 23 11.46 -38.82 97.68
N ALA A 24 12.22 -39.92 97.72
CA ALA A 24 13.17 -40.29 96.66
C ALA A 24 12.46 -40.52 95.32
N MET A 25 11.35 -41.25 95.27
CA MET A 25 10.59 -41.49 94.04
C MET A 25 10.14 -40.18 93.37
N VAL A 26 9.68 -39.21 94.16
CA VAL A 26 9.23 -37.89 93.66
C VAL A 26 10.40 -36.98 93.24
N HIS A 27 11.57 -37.11 93.87
CA HIS A 27 12.74 -36.26 93.59
C HIS A 27 13.76 -36.89 92.62
N MET A 28 13.69 -38.19 92.33
CA MET A 28 14.60 -38.86 91.40
C MET A 28 14.13 -38.79 89.94
N ASP A 29 12.84 -38.56 89.69
CA ASP A 29 12.32 -38.21 88.36
C ASP A 29 12.21 -36.68 88.17
N SER A 30 13.00 -35.91 88.92
CA SER A 30 13.38 -34.57 88.47
C SER A 30 14.44 -34.69 87.37
N GLY A 31 14.04 -35.24 86.23
CA GLY A 31 14.79 -35.07 84.99
C GLY A 31 15.04 -33.59 84.80
N ALA A 32 16.31 -33.18 84.93
CA ALA A 32 16.66 -31.76 84.98
C ALA A 32 16.07 -31.07 83.75
N PRO A 33 15.37 -29.92 83.89
CA PRO A 33 14.91 -29.17 82.74
C PRO A 33 16.16 -28.78 81.94
N THR A 34 16.41 -29.49 80.85
CA THR A 34 17.41 -29.07 79.87
C THR A 34 16.99 -27.67 79.49
N PRO A 35 17.80 -26.63 79.78
CA PRO A 35 17.41 -25.27 79.44
C PRO A 35 17.09 -25.29 77.95
N PRO A 36 15.93 -24.77 77.51
CA PRO A 36 15.53 -24.88 76.12
C PRO A 36 16.63 -24.20 75.31
N THR A 37 17.44 -25.00 74.63
CA THR A 37 18.36 -24.50 73.63
C THR A 37 17.47 -23.81 72.63
N THR A 38 17.57 -22.48 72.56
CA THR A 38 17.03 -21.73 71.44
C THR A 38 17.81 -22.21 70.24
N ILE A 39 17.29 -23.25 69.57
CA ILE A 39 17.83 -23.77 68.32
C ILE A 39 17.57 -22.66 67.30
N ILE A 40 18.57 -21.78 67.20
CA ILE A 40 18.68 -20.79 66.15
C ILE A 40 19.13 -21.58 64.93
N ASP A 41 18.18 -21.81 64.04
CA ASP A 41 18.37 -22.55 62.80
C ASP A 41 18.63 -21.57 61.65
N THR A 42 19.14 -22.08 60.53
CA THR A 42 19.30 -21.31 59.29
C THR A 42 18.47 -21.97 58.20
N ASN A 43 17.71 -21.18 57.45
CA ASN A 43 16.89 -21.65 56.33
C ASN A 43 17.11 -20.74 55.11
N VAL A 44 16.89 -21.28 53.91
CA VAL A 44 16.93 -20.51 52.66
C VAL A 44 15.50 -20.32 52.17
N ILE A 45 15.11 -19.07 51.96
CA ILE A 45 13.85 -18.71 51.31
C ILE A 45 14.17 -18.39 49.86
N GLU A 46 13.79 -19.28 48.97
CA GLU A 46 14.08 -19.18 47.53
C GLU A 46 13.02 -18.33 46.80
N ASP A 47 13.37 -17.84 45.60
CA ASP A 47 12.44 -17.23 44.63
C ASP A 47 11.69 -15.95 45.12
N VAL A 48 12.22 -15.24 46.12
CA VAL A 48 11.57 -14.05 46.72
C VAL A 48 11.52 -12.91 45.71
N LYS A 49 10.31 -12.57 45.24
CA LYS A 49 10.09 -11.53 44.22
C LYS A 49 10.42 -10.13 44.72
N ILE A 50 11.22 -9.40 43.95
CA ILE A 50 11.62 -8.02 44.21
C ILE A 50 10.44 -7.06 43.97
N GLN A 51 10.24 -6.11 44.89
CA GLN A 51 9.23 -5.06 44.80
C GLN A 51 9.90 -3.70 44.53
N THR A 52 9.81 -3.18 43.31
CA THR A 52 10.28 -1.83 42.97
C THR A 52 9.37 -0.76 43.59
N TYR A 53 9.95 0.35 44.05
CA TYR A 53 9.19 1.53 44.51
C TYR A 53 9.98 2.83 44.30
N GLY A 54 9.27 3.97 44.36
CA GLY A 54 9.89 5.30 44.32
C GLY A 54 10.40 5.74 42.95
N PHE A 55 10.14 4.97 41.89
CA PHE A 55 10.39 5.38 40.51
C PHE A 55 9.38 6.44 40.06
N ASP A 56 9.83 7.36 39.21
CA ASP A 56 8.97 8.30 38.50
C ASP A 56 8.77 7.79 37.07
N ASP A 57 7.55 7.35 36.75
CA ASP A 57 7.21 6.81 35.43
C ASP A 57 6.75 7.89 34.44
N SER A 58 6.75 9.17 34.80
CA SER A 58 6.34 10.25 33.90
C SER A 58 7.44 10.57 32.87
N GLU A 59 8.65 10.89 33.33
CA GLU A 59 9.81 11.22 32.48
C GLU A 59 10.65 9.99 32.10
N TYR A 60 10.56 8.88 32.84
CA TYR A 60 11.43 7.71 32.68
C TYR A 60 10.67 6.40 32.58
N THR A 61 11.34 5.38 32.04
CA THR A 61 10.78 4.02 31.91
C THR A 61 11.84 2.96 32.15
N LEU A 62 11.44 1.86 32.80
CA LEU A 62 12.31 0.77 33.23
C LEU A 62 12.36 -0.31 32.14
N THR A 63 13.26 -0.16 31.17
CA THR A 63 13.35 -1.06 30.00
C THR A 63 13.99 -2.42 30.31
N GLY A 64 14.65 -2.57 31.46
CA GLY A 64 15.11 -3.87 31.92
C GLY A 64 15.48 -3.94 33.40
N ILE A 65 15.26 -5.12 33.98
CA ILE A 65 15.83 -5.55 35.27
C ILE A 65 16.56 -6.87 34.98
N ASN A 66 17.81 -7.03 35.41
CA ASN A 66 18.55 -8.26 35.09
C ASN A 66 18.03 -9.51 35.82
N ILE A 67 17.45 -9.35 37.01
CA ILE A 67 16.97 -10.40 37.92
C ILE A 67 15.73 -9.86 38.67
N ASP A 68 14.62 -10.62 38.72
CA ASP A 68 13.36 -10.23 39.38
C ASP A 68 13.12 -10.91 40.75
N ARG A 69 13.99 -11.85 41.13
CA ARG A 69 13.90 -12.69 42.34
C ARG A 69 15.25 -12.86 43.02
N VAL A 70 15.25 -13.02 44.34
CA VAL A 70 16.47 -13.34 45.10
C VAL A 70 16.23 -14.46 46.09
N ASN A 71 17.32 -15.11 46.48
CA ASN A 71 17.32 -16.09 47.57
C ASN A 71 17.79 -15.42 48.86
N LEU A 72 17.08 -15.65 49.96
CA LEU A 72 17.41 -15.12 51.29
C LEU A 72 17.83 -16.24 52.22
N GLU A 73 19.09 -16.24 52.66
CA GLU A 73 19.52 -17.07 53.78
C GLU A 73 19.17 -16.33 55.08
N VAL A 74 18.31 -16.92 55.89
CA VAL A 74 17.73 -16.30 57.08
C VAL A 74 17.90 -17.18 58.30
N ARG A 75 18.07 -16.54 59.45
CA ARG A 75 18.41 -17.18 60.72
C ARG A 75 17.47 -16.72 61.82
N GLY A 76 16.98 -17.65 62.63
CA GLY A 76 15.96 -17.35 63.63
C GLY A 76 15.65 -18.59 64.47
N LYS A 77 14.72 -18.49 65.42
CA LYS A 77 14.31 -19.69 66.16
C LYS A 77 13.62 -20.65 65.19
N ARG A 78 13.86 -21.95 65.37
CA ARG A 78 13.18 -23.05 64.67
C ARG A 78 11.67 -22.82 64.50
N THR A 79 10.98 -22.41 65.57
CA THR A 79 9.52 -22.13 65.57
C THR A 79 9.11 -20.99 64.66
N ASP A 80 9.93 -19.95 64.63
CA ASP A 80 9.61 -18.69 63.96
C ASP A 80 9.79 -18.93 62.44
N LEU A 81 10.93 -19.51 62.05
CA LEU A 81 11.25 -19.91 60.68
C LEU A 81 10.29 -20.95 60.05
N THR A 82 9.57 -21.75 60.85
CA THR A 82 8.57 -22.72 60.33
C THR A 82 7.14 -22.20 60.31
N THR A 83 6.87 -21.06 60.95
CA THR A 83 5.49 -20.51 61.09
C THR A 83 5.26 -19.30 60.19
N ILE A 84 6.33 -18.58 59.85
CA ILE A 84 6.32 -17.41 58.97
C ILE A 84 6.14 -17.85 57.51
N PHE A 85 5.25 -17.17 56.78
CA PHE A 85 4.97 -17.46 55.37
C PHE A 85 5.90 -16.69 54.42
N SER A 86 6.12 -17.21 53.21
CA SER A 86 7.03 -16.66 52.21
C SER A 86 6.70 -15.22 51.76
N ASP A 87 5.47 -14.73 51.99
CA ASP A 87 5.03 -13.38 51.64
C ASP A 87 5.35 -12.31 52.70
N GLU A 88 5.74 -12.71 53.93
CA GLU A 88 6.26 -11.78 54.93
C GLU A 88 7.70 -11.34 54.62
N TYR A 89 8.46 -12.15 53.89
CA TYR A 89 9.81 -11.84 53.40
C TYR A 89 9.74 -10.86 52.22
N LYS A 90 9.90 -9.56 52.49
CA LYS A 90 9.71 -8.51 51.47
C LYS A 90 11.04 -7.88 51.06
N VAL A 91 11.51 -8.24 49.86
CA VAL A 91 12.67 -7.62 49.21
C VAL A 91 12.17 -6.46 48.35
N LYS A 92 12.83 -5.30 48.48
CA LYS A 92 12.43 -4.07 47.80
C LYS A 92 13.62 -3.37 47.14
N LEU A 93 13.37 -2.79 45.97
CA LEU A 93 14.35 -2.03 45.21
C LEU A 93 13.92 -0.55 45.17
N ASP A 94 14.74 0.31 45.78
CA ASP A 94 14.51 1.76 45.81
C ASP A 94 15.03 2.41 44.52
N LEU A 95 14.09 2.89 43.69
CA LEU A 95 14.40 3.55 42.43
C LEU A 95 14.38 5.09 42.54
N SER A 96 14.09 5.67 43.71
CA SER A 96 14.00 7.14 43.89
C SER A 96 15.34 7.87 43.78
N SER A 97 16.44 7.11 43.80
CA SER A 97 17.80 7.57 43.51
C SER A 97 18.10 7.68 42.02
N VAL A 98 17.32 7.01 41.15
CA VAL A 98 17.52 7.01 39.69
C VAL A 98 16.84 8.23 39.09
N LYS A 99 17.63 9.23 38.72
CA LYS A 99 17.17 10.52 38.16
C LYS A 99 17.83 10.86 36.82
N LYS A 100 18.30 9.84 36.10
CA LYS A 100 19.01 9.92 34.82
C LYS A 100 18.84 8.61 34.05
N PRO A 101 18.78 8.64 32.71
CA PRO A 101 18.80 7.43 31.90
C PRO A 101 20.16 6.71 32.01
N GLY A 102 20.18 5.45 31.63
CA GLY A 102 21.33 4.55 31.67
C GLY A 102 21.12 3.33 32.57
N THR A 103 22.18 2.54 32.71
CA THR A 103 22.20 1.33 33.53
C THR A 103 22.75 1.64 34.93
N HIS A 104 21.96 1.35 35.96
CA HIS A 104 22.28 1.60 37.37
C HIS A 104 22.31 0.27 38.13
N THR A 105 23.32 0.07 38.97
CA THR A 105 23.40 -1.12 39.84
C THR A 105 23.17 -0.68 41.28
N LEU A 106 22.10 -1.20 41.89
CA LEU A 106 21.51 -0.70 43.12
C LEU A 106 21.44 -1.80 44.18
N PRO A 107 21.64 -1.48 45.47
CA PRO A 107 21.48 -2.44 46.54
C PRO A 107 20.01 -2.77 46.78
N LEU A 108 19.72 -4.05 47.03
CA LEU A 108 18.41 -4.45 47.49
C LEU A 108 18.22 -4.17 48.98
N THR A 109 17.04 -3.65 49.32
CA THR A 109 16.60 -3.49 50.71
C THR A 109 15.69 -4.65 51.09
N TYR A 110 15.63 -4.98 52.38
CA TYR A 110 14.81 -6.07 52.88
C TYR A 110 13.99 -5.64 54.09
N SER A 111 12.81 -6.24 54.23
CA SER A 111 11.93 -6.14 55.37
C SER A 111 11.64 -7.56 55.84
N LEU A 112 12.28 -7.96 56.94
CA LEU A 112 12.08 -9.27 57.57
C LEU A 112 11.06 -9.20 58.72
N PRO A 113 10.31 -10.28 58.96
CA PRO A 113 9.43 -10.43 60.11
C PRO A 113 10.20 -10.56 61.44
N ALA A 114 9.51 -10.27 62.55
CA ALA A 114 10.13 -10.21 63.87
C ALA A 114 10.63 -11.59 64.36
N GLY A 115 11.88 -11.64 64.84
CA GLY A 115 12.53 -12.88 65.30
C GLY A 115 13.39 -13.58 64.24
N VAL A 116 13.49 -12.99 63.04
CA VAL A 116 14.33 -13.47 61.93
C VAL A 116 15.38 -12.43 61.56
N GLU A 117 16.63 -12.86 61.42
CA GLU A 117 17.80 -12.08 61.02
C GLU A 117 18.24 -12.53 59.61
N LEU A 118 18.78 -11.61 58.80
CA LEU A 118 19.38 -11.96 57.51
C LEU A 118 20.81 -12.48 57.72
N VAL A 119 21.17 -13.59 57.06
CA VAL A 119 22.54 -14.10 56.98
C VAL A 119 23.18 -13.66 55.66
N SER A 120 22.51 -13.95 54.54
CA SER A 120 22.96 -13.57 53.20
C SER A 120 21.76 -13.36 52.25
N MET A 121 22.01 -12.65 51.16
CA MET A 121 21.05 -12.40 50.08
C MET A 121 21.83 -12.55 48.77
N ASP A 122 21.33 -13.41 47.87
CA ASP A 122 21.96 -13.65 46.58
C ASP A 122 20.94 -13.52 45.43
N PRO A 123 21.15 -12.59 44.47
CA PRO A 123 22.11 -11.47 44.52
C PRO A 123 21.71 -10.39 45.54
N SER A 124 22.69 -9.68 46.11
CA SER A 124 22.45 -8.52 46.99
C SER A 124 22.35 -7.17 46.25
N MET A 125 22.75 -7.15 44.97
CA MET A 125 22.74 -6.00 44.08
C MET A 125 21.98 -6.35 42.79
N VAL A 126 21.15 -5.44 42.29
CA VAL A 126 20.40 -5.62 41.04
C VAL A 126 20.70 -4.50 40.07
N THR A 127 20.81 -4.86 38.79
CA THR A 127 21.12 -3.95 37.69
C THR A 127 19.84 -3.64 36.93
N VAL A 128 19.46 -2.38 36.91
CA VAL A 128 18.31 -1.84 36.18
C VAL A 128 18.78 -0.95 35.03
N THR A 129 18.10 -1.04 33.89
CA THR A 129 18.27 -0.10 32.77
C THR A 129 17.04 0.78 32.69
N VAL A 130 17.27 2.10 32.74
CA VAL A 130 16.24 3.13 32.68
C VAL A 130 16.49 3.99 31.45
N GLU A 131 15.44 4.26 30.68
CA GLU A 131 15.47 5.14 29.51
C GLU A 131 14.54 6.34 29.73
N GLU A 132 14.81 7.42 29.01
CA GLU A 132 13.98 8.63 29.00
C GLU A 132 12.76 8.41 28.09
N ARG A 133 11.59 8.89 28.53
CA ARG A 133 10.33 8.88 27.77
C ARG A 133 10.26 10.11 26.88
N ILE A 134 10.60 9.93 25.60
CA ILE A 134 10.59 11.03 24.62
C ILE A 134 9.20 11.13 24.00
N THR A 135 8.60 12.32 24.10
CA THR A 135 7.32 12.66 23.46
C THR A 135 7.56 13.29 22.09
N LYS A 136 6.92 12.78 21.04
CA LYS A 136 7.04 13.28 19.67
C LYS A 136 5.67 13.38 18.98
N PRO A 137 5.35 14.47 18.25
CA PRO A 137 4.16 14.55 17.42
C PRO A 137 4.30 13.66 16.18
N VAL A 138 3.26 12.87 15.87
CA VAL A 138 3.22 11.91 14.76
C VAL A 138 1.86 11.97 14.06
N THR A 139 1.89 12.10 12.73
CA THR A 139 0.69 12.08 11.88
C THR A 139 -0.04 10.74 11.98
N VAL A 140 -1.36 10.78 12.10
CA VAL A 140 -2.21 9.59 12.18
C VAL A 140 -2.56 9.07 10.79
N SER A 141 -2.31 7.79 10.54
CA SER A 141 -2.86 7.07 9.39
C SER A 141 -4.15 6.37 9.78
N ILE A 142 -5.19 6.42 8.94
CA ILE A 142 -6.43 5.67 9.15
C ILE A 142 -6.51 4.57 8.11
N GLY A 143 -6.40 3.33 8.59
CA GLY A 143 -6.60 2.14 7.78
C GLY A 143 -8.03 1.62 7.88
N THR A 144 -8.49 0.99 6.81
CA THR A 144 -9.73 0.24 6.78
C THR A 144 -9.47 -1.25 6.97
N LYS A 145 -10.51 -1.99 7.38
CA LYS A 145 -10.56 -3.45 7.44
C LYS A 145 -11.97 -3.88 7.01
N GLY A 146 -12.06 -5.00 6.30
CA GLY A 146 -13.32 -5.48 5.72
C GLY A 146 -13.59 -4.85 4.36
N GLU A 147 -14.65 -5.32 3.71
CA GLU A 147 -15.14 -4.73 2.45
C GLU A 147 -16.49 -4.01 2.69
N PRO A 148 -16.74 -2.85 2.06
CA PRO A 148 -18.07 -2.25 2.01
C PRO A 148 -19.14 -3.24 1.52
N ALA A 149 -20.41 -2.91 1.69
CA ALA A 149 -21.49 -3.72 1.15
C ALA A 149 -21.30 -3.97 -0.35
N LYS A 150 -21.82 -5.11 -0.81
CA LYS A 150 -21.85 -5.41 -2.25
C LYS A 150 -22.37 -4.19 -3.02
N ASP A 151 -21.59 -3.82 -4.04
CA ASP A 151 -21.80 -2.74 -5.00
C ASP A 151 -21.48 -1.32 -4.50
N TYR A 152 -20.95 -1.18 -3.27
CA TYR A 152 -20.39 0.05 -2.73
C TYR A 152 -18.86 0.07 -2.72
N ARG A 153 -18.27 1.26 -2.65
CA ARG A 153 -16.84 1.53 -2.49
C ARG A 153 -16.61 2.51 -1.34
N ALA A 154 -15.55 2.30 -0.57
CA ALA A 154 -15.05 3.33 0.35
C ALA A 154 -14.16 4.31 -0.43
N GLY A 155 -14.32 5.60 -0.16
CA GLY A 155 -13.33 6.61 -0.54
C GLY A 155 -12.14 6.63 0.43
N GLU A 156 -11.26 7.62 0.25
CA GLU A 156 -10.10 7.80 1.13
C GLU A 156 -10.56 8.23 2.54
N PRO A 157 -10.08 7.57 3.62
CA PRO A 157 -10.39 7.97 4.99
C PRO A 157 -9.83 9.36 5.32
N VAL A 158 -10.71 10.26 5.80
CA VAL A 158 -10.35 11.60 6.24
C VAL A 158 -10.32 11.63 7.77
N THR A 159 -9.15 11.87 8.36
CA THR A 159 -9.07 12.20 9.79
C THR A 159 -9.66 13.59 10.00
N ILE A 160 -10.69 13.71 10.84
CA ILE A 160 -11.33 15.00 11.14
C ILE A 160 -10.41 15.76 12.11
N GLU A 161 -10.38 15.36 13.37
CA GLU A 161 -9.53 15.99 14.39
C GLU A 161 -9.05 14.98 15.46
N PRO A 162 -7.82 15.16 15.99
CA PRO A 162 -6.67 15.83 15.35
C PRO A 162 -5.97 14.93 14.31
N GLY A 163 -5.40 15.52 13.26
CA GLY A 163 -4.60 14.79 12.25
C GLY A 163 -3.21 14.33 12.71
N SER A 164 -2.76 14.78 13.89
CA SER A 164 -1.49 14.43 14.50
C SER A 164 -1.70 14.24 16.01
N VAL A 165 -0.97 13.31 16.60
CA VAL A 165 -1.04 12.96 18.03
C VAL A 165 0.35 12.93 18.64
N ASN A 166 0.44 13.18 19.94
CA ASN A 166 1.68 13.00 20.68
C ASN A 166 1.85 11.51 21.01
N VAL A 167 3.03 10.96 20.72
CA VAL A 167 3.43 9.61 21.11
C VAL A 167 4.59 9.71 22.08
N THR A 168 4.44 9.10 23.25
CA THR A 168 5.46 9.02 24.30
C THR A 168 5.93 7.57 24.43
N LEU A 169 7.23 7.35 24.23
CA LEU A 169 7.89 6.04 24.18
C LEU A 169 9.30 6.13 24.77
N PRO A 170 9.94 5.00 25.16
CA PRO A 170 11.38 4.95 25.37
C PRO A 170 12.13 5.45 24.13
N GLU A 171 13.29 6.11 24.30
CA GLU A 171 14.13 6.56 23.18
C GLU A 171 14.43 5.44 22.17
N SER A 172 14.79 4.25 22.65
CA SER A 172 15.11 3.09 21.81
C SER A 172 13.93 2.65 20.94
N GLU A 173 12.72 2.55 21.52
CA GLU A 173 11.51 2.18 20.77
C GLU A 173 11.05 3.30 19.84
N LEU A 174 11.12 4.56 20.25
CA LEU A 174 10.75 5.71 19.42
C LEU A 174 11.62 5.79 18.14
N ALA A 175 12.88 5.35 18.20
CA ALA A 175 13.73 5.21 17.02
C ALA A 175 13.28 4.09 16.06
N THR A 176 12.47 3.13 16.51
CA THR A 176 11.85 2.06 15.69
C THR A 176 10.42 2.37 15.24
N LEU A 177 9.78 3.43 15.76
CA LEU A 177 8.43 3.85 15.38
C LEU A 177 8.35 4.15 13.87
N ALA A 178 7.40 3.52 13.19
CA ALA A 178 7.15 3.72 11.76
C ALA A 178 5.89 4.56 11.52
N GLN A 179 4.80 4.26 12.22
CA GLN A 179 3.51 4.93 12.04
C GLN A 179 2.59 4.77 13.27
N VAL A 180 1.70 5.74 13.47
CA VAL A 180 0.51 5.58 14.31
C VAL A 180 -0.67 5.29 13.39
N ARG A 181 -1.40 4.20 13.63
CA ARG A 181 -2.52 3.79 12.79
C ARG A 181 -3.78 3.50 13.60
N GLY A 182 -4.88 4.12 13.22
CA GLY A 182 -6.23 3.69 13.58
C GLY A 182 -6.75 2.66 12.57
N THR A 183 -7.64 1.75 12.99
CA THR A 183 -8.29 0.81 12.07
C THR A 183 -9.81 0.88 12.20
N VAL A 184 -10.49 1.13 11.08
CA VAL A 184 -11.96 1.16 10.99
C VAL A 184 -12.47 -0.10 10.32
N ASP A 185 -13.41 -0.77 10.98
CA ASP A 185 -14.19 -1.85 10.37
C ASP A 185 -15.27 -1.26 9.43
N LEU A 186 -15.30 -1.77 8.20
CA LEU A 186 -16.19 -1.40 7.09
C LEU A 186 -17.16 -2.52 6.66
N ASP A 187 -17.08 -3.72 7.25
CA ASP A 187 -17.78 -4.90 6.72
C ASP A 187 -19.29 -4.65 6.54
N GLY A 188 -19.73 -4.61 5.27
CA GLY A 188 -21.14 -4.38 4.90
C GLY A 188 -21.64 -2.92 4.96
N ALA A 189 -20.75 -1.92 5.04
CA ALA A 189 -21.15 -0.51 5.06
C ALA A 189 -21.81 -0.04 3.75
N LYS A 190 -22.89 0.75 3.85
CA LYS A 190 -23.66 1.34 2.73
C LYS A 190 -23.81 2.86 2.77
N GLU A 191 -23.37 3.48 3.87
CA GLU A 191 -23.57 4.89 4.18
C GLU A 191 -22.25 5.48 4.68
N ASN A 192 -22.06 6.79 4.49
CA ASN A 192 -20.87 7.49 4.97
C ASN A 192 -20.70 7.30 6.48
N ILE A 193 -19.52 6.86 6.88
CA ILE A 193 -19.14 6.76 8.29
C ILE A 193 -18.65 8.14 8.71
N VAL A 194 -19.39 8.84 9.54
CA VAL A 194 -19.07 10.21 10.00
C VAL A 194 -18.75 10.21 11.50
N GLU A 195 -17.77 11.03 11.93
CA GLU A 195 -17.34 11.21 13.33
C GLU A 195 -17.01 9.92 14.13
N LYS A 196 -16.74 8.79 13.47
CA LYS A 196 -16.48 7.51 14.14
C LYS A 196 -15.17 7.62 14.92
N LYS A 197 -15.23 7.43 16.24
CA LYS A 197 -14.03 7.47 17.10
C LYS A 197 -13.23 6.18 16.95
N VAL A 198 -11.96 6.31 16.58
CA VAL A 198 -11.06 5.19 16.29
C VAL A 198 -9.93 5.18 17.31
N LYS A 199 -9.77 4.08 18.06
CA LYS A 199 -8.60 3.91 18.94
C LYS A 199 -7.32 3.78 18.10
N LEU A 200 -6.28 4.48 18.51
CA LEU A 200 -4.96 4.43 17.87
C LEU A 200 -4.08 3.34 18.46
N ALA A 201 -3.15 2.84 17.64
CA ALA A 201 -2.01 2.04 18.05
C ALA A 201 -0.75 2.50 17.32
N ALA A 202 0.40 2.42 17.99
CA ALA A 202 1.71 2.67 17.41
C ALA A 202 2.30 1.37 16.85
N TYR A 203 2.96 1.47 15.69
CA TYR A 203 3.54 0.32 14.99
C TYR A 203 5.01 0.58 14.67
N ASN A 204 5.86 -0.42 14.93
CA ASN A 204 7.26 -0.39 14.57
C ASN A 204 7.49 -0.68 13.07
N LYS A 205 8.74 -0.63 12.61
CA LYS A 205 9.14 -0.87 11.20
C LYS A 205 8.79 -2.29 10.72
N GLU A 206 8.71 -3.24 11.64
CA GLU A 206 8.35 -4.64 11.40
C GLU A 206 6.82 -4.86 11.39
N GLY A 207 6.01 -3.83 11.64
CA GLY A 207 4.54 -3.89 11.67
C GLY A 207 3.95 -4.48 12.96
N LYS A 208 4.76 -4.70 14.00
CA LYS A 208 4.30 -5.10 15.34
C LYS A 208 3.74 -3.88 16.08
N VAL A 209 2.69 -4.09 16.87
CA VAL A 209 2.17 -3.11 17.83
C VAL A 209 3.20 -2.87 18.95
N MET A 210 3.40 -1.60 19.31
CA MET A 210 4.08 -1.17 20.53
C MET A 210 3.03 -1.04 21.65
N GLU A 211 3.13 -1.84 22.70
CA GLU A 211 2.12 -1.88 23.78
C GLU A 211 2.37 -0.79 24.83
N ASP A 212 3.63 -0.42 25.07
CA ASP A 212 4.06 0.65 25.97
C ASP A 212 3.92 2.08 25.40
N ALA A 213 3.35 2.21 24.20
CA ALA A 213 3.13 3.50 23.54
C ALA A 213 1.96 4.27 24.16
N ILE A 214 2.27 5.34 24.89
CA ILE A 214 1.26 6.31 25.35
C ILE A 214 0.97 7.26 24.18
N ILE A 215 -0.30 7.36 23.80
CA ILE A 215 -0.76 8.17 22.65
C ILE A 215 -1.81 9.16 23.12
N GLU A 216 -1.58 10.45 22.90
CA GLU A 216 -2.48 11.54 23.29
C GLU A 216 -2.89 12.43 22.11
N PRO A 217 -4.20 12.56 21.79
CA PRO A 217 -5.31 11.72 22.27
C PRO A 217 -5.23 10.27 21.77
N SER A 218 -5.69 9.33 22.60
CA SER A 218 -5.66 7.88 22.29
C SER A 218 -6.72 7.42 21.29
N SER A 219 -7.59 8.33 20.85
CA SER A 219 -8.55 8.12 19.76
C SER A 219 -8.82 9.42 18.99
N VAL A 220 -9.00 9.32 17.68
CA VAL A 220 -9.37 10.45 16.79
C VAL A 220 -10.74 10.22 16.18
N ALA A 221 -11.40 11.29 15.75
CA ALA A 221 -12.62 11.21 14.93
C ALA A 221 -12.26 11.11 13.44
N VAL A 222 -12.94 10.23 12.70
CA VAL A 222 -12.70 10.05 11.26
C VAL A 222 -14.00 10.07 10.47
N GLU A 223 -13.90 10.51 9.23
CA GLU A 223 -14.92 10.33 8.20
C GLU A 223 -14.41 9.38 7.12
N ILE A 224 -15.27 8.46 6.67
CA ILE A 224 -15.00 7.58 5.52
C ILE A 224 -16.25 7.62 4.63
N PRO A 225 -16.21 8.31 3.46
CA PRO A 225 -17.32 8.31 2.54
C PRO A 225 -17.48 6.91 1.93
N VAL A 226 -18.73 6.45 1.78
CA VAL A 226 -19.07 5.14 1.21
C VAL A 226 -20.07 5.38 0.08
N GLU A 227 -19.57 5.34 -1.15
CA GLU A 227 -20.33 5.65 -2.36
C GLU A 227 -20.80 4.38 -3.07
N ALA A 228 -21.88 4.46 -3.84
CA ALA A 228 -22.21 3.43 -4.82
C ALA A 228 -21.12 3.37 -5.91
N SER A 229 -20.73 2.16 -6.30
CA SER A 229 -19.68 1.94 -7.29
C SER A 229 -20.17 2.33 -8.69
N PHE A 230 -19.33 3.05 -9.44
CA PHE A 230 -19.64 3.43 -10.83
C PHE A 230 -18.48 3.22 -11.79
N VAL A 231 -18.84 3.11 -13.06
CA VAL A 231 -17.94 3.11 -14.22
C VAL A 231 -18.39 4.20 -15.18
N THR A 232 -17.44 4.93 -15.77
CA THR A 232 -17.70 5.88 -16.85
C THR A 232 -17.55 5.16 -18.17
N VAL A 233 -18.57 5.22 -19.04
CA VAL A 233 -18.52 4.61 -20.39
C VAL A 233 -18.86 5.64 -21.48
N PRO A 234 -18.29 5.50 -22.69
CA PRO A 234 -18.67 6.32 -23.84
C PRO A 234 -20.15 6.17 -24.21
N LEU A 235 -20.72 7.27 -24.67
CA LEU A 235 -22.10 7.39 -25.11
C LEU A 235 -22.21 7.09 -26.61
N GLU A 236 -22.81 5.95 -26.94
CA GLU A 236 -23.19 5.59 -28.31
C GLU A 236 -24.66 5.95 -28.54
N MET A 237 -24.98 6.48 -29.73
CA MET A 237 -26.30 7.01 -30.03
C MET A 237 -26.83 6.46 -31.35
N ASP A 238 -28.01 5.84 -31.30
CA ASP A 238 -28.76 5.39 -32.46
C ASP A 238 -29.74 6.45 -32.95
N TYR A 239 -29.93 6.49 -34.26
CA TYR A 239 -30.85 7.42 -34.92
C TYR A 239 -32.11 6.70 -35.38
N THR A 240 -33.27 7.28 -35.07
CA THR A 240 -34.59 6.71 -35.41
C THR A 240 -35.41 7.69 -36.26
N GLY A 241 -36.41 7.16 -36.97
CA GLY A 241 -37.16 7.94 -37.96
C GLY A 241 -36.35 8.18 -39.25
N ARG A 242 -36.69 9.25 -39.97
CA ARG A 242 -36.00 9.72 -41.17
C ARG A 242 -36.04 11.25 -41.20
N LEU A 243 -35.03 11.87 -41.78
CA LEU A 243 -35.10 13.27 -42.20
C LEU A 243 -35.99 13.41 -43.46
N PRO A 244 -36.51 14.62 -43.74
CA PRO A 244 -36.99 14.99 -45.07
C PRO A 244 -35.94 14.70 -46.16
N GLU A 245 -36.37 14.35 -47.37
CA GLU A 245 -35.45 13.94 -48.46
C GLU A 245 -34.52 15.07 -48.93
N ASP A 246 -34.90 16.33 -48.70
CA ASP A 246 -34.09 17.52 -48.95
C ASP A 246 -33.03 17.80 -47.86
N LEU A 247 -33.04 17.10 -46.72
CA LEU A 247 -32.17 17.37 -45.57
C LEU A 247 -31.21 16.23 -45.22
N VAL A 248 -29.99 16.60 -44.82
CA VAL A 248 -28.92 15.71 -44.35
C VAL A 248 -28.33 16.22 -43.03
N LEU A 249 -27.75 15.32 -42.24
CA LEU A 249 -26.99 15.67 -41.05
C LEU A 249 -25.64 16.28 -41.45
N SER A 250 -25.41 17.54 -41.07
CA SER A 250 -24.07 18.18 -41.11
C SER A 250 -23.28 17.87 -39.85
N LYS A 251 -23.94 17.93 -38.69
CA LYS A 251 -23.27 17.74 -37.40
C LYS A 251 -24.22 17.15 -36.37
N VAL A 252 -23.70 16.25 -35.55
CA VAL A 252 -24.34 15.81 -34.29
C VAL A 252 -23.33 16.01 -33.17
N ASN A 253 -23.72 16.74 -32.12
CA ASN A 253 -22.87 17.08 -30.99
C ASN A 253 -23.63 16.82 -29.67
N PRO A 254 -23.39 15.70 -28.99
CA PRO A 254 -23.98 15.45 -27.68
C PRO A 254 -23.24 16.27 -26.61
N LYS A 255 -24.00 16.90 -25.72
CA LYS A 255 -23.50 17.79 -24.66
C LYS A 255 -22.62 17.08 -23.63
N VAL A 256 -22.83 15.76 -23.48
CA VAL A 256 -21.94 14.84 -22.77
C VAL A 256 -21.59 13.69 -23.71
N LYS A 257 -20.35 13.20 -23.66
CA LYS A 257 -19.86 12.09 -24.51
C LYS A 257 -19.70 10.78 -23.75
N GLU A 258 -19.95 10.82 -22.45
CA GLU A 258 -19.76 9.74 -21.50
C GLU A 258 -20.88 9.80 -20.46
N VAL A 259 -21.21 8.64 -19.88
CA VAL A 259 -22.21 8.49 -18.82
C VAL A 259 -21.62 7.67 -17.68
N LYS A 260 -22.03 7.98 -16.44
CA LYS A 260 -21.72 7.15 -15.27
C LYS A 260 -22.81 6.10 -15.10
N LEU A 261 -22.43 4.83 -15.09
CA LEU A 261 -23.28 3.71 -14.74
C LEU A 261 -22.93 3.26 -13.32
N PHE A 262 -23.90 3.30 -12.41
CA PHE A 262 -23.77 2.80 -11.03
C PHE A 262 -24.44 1.43 -10.92
N GLY A 263 -23.79 0.47 -10.30
CA GLY A 263 -24.32 -0.88 -10.21
C GLY A 263 -23.30 -1.91 -9.79
N SER A 264 -23.60 -3.17 -10.10
CA SER A 264 -22.87 -4.27 -9.49
C SER A 264 -21.45 -4.48 -10.00
N LYS A 265 -20.53 -4.97 -9.16
CA LYS A 265 -19.12 -5.21 -9.55
C LYS A 265 -19.02 -6.09 -10.81
N GLU A 266 -19.95 -7.02 -11.00
CA GLU A 266 -20.04 -7.85 -12.20
C GLU A 266 -20.59 -7.07 -13.42
N ALA A 267 -21.61 -6.22 -13.24
CA ALA A 267 -22.16 -5.37 -14.31
C ALA A 267 -21.17 -4.27 -14.74
N LEU A 268 -20.50 -3.62 -13.80
CA LEU A 268 -19.46 -2.61 -14.02
C LEU A 268 -18.29 -3.18 -14.85
N ALA A 269 -17.90 -4.43 -14.59
CA ALA A 269 -16.85 -5.11 -15.35
C ALA A 269 -17.29 -5.53 -16.77
N GLY A 270 -18.59 -5.64 -17.02
CA GLY A 270 -19.16 -5.90 -18.36
C GLY A 270 -19.38 -4.64 -19.20
N ALA A 271 -19.42 -3.45 -18.58
CA ALA A 271 -19.71 -2.19 -19.24
C ALA A 271 -18.58 -1.76 -20.20
N LYS A 272 -18.94 -1.40 -21.44
CA LYS A 272 -17.98 -0.94 -22.47
C LYS A 272 -18.40 0.35 -23.15
N SER A 273 -19.68 0.43 -23.49
CA SER A 273 -20.37 1.61 -24.01
C SER A 273 -21.81 1.59 -23.51
N TYR A 274 -22.51 2.72 -23.60
CA TYR A 274 -23.95 2.79 -23.42
C TYR A 274 -24.60 3.10 -24.77
N THR A 275 -25.44 2.19 -25.27
CA THR A 275 -26.14 2.30 -26.56
C THR A 275 -27.62 2.71 -26.43
N GLY A 276 -28.13 2.86 -25.21
CA GLY A 276 -29.55 3.15 -24.95
C GLY A 276 -29.97 4.60 -25.21
N VAL A 277 -29.42 5.27 -26.24
CA VAL A 277 -29.86 6.60 -26.69
C VAL A 277 -30.44 6.48 -28.09
N THR A 278 -31.75 6.63 -28.22
CA THR A 278 -32.41 6.73 -29.53
C THR A 278 -32.86 8.16 -29.80
N VAL A 279 -32.23 8.84 -30.75
CA VAL A 279 -32.61 10.21 -31.14
C VAL A 279 -33.51 10.18 -32.38
N ASN A 280 -34.71 10.74 -32.29
CA ASN A 280 -35.70 10.72 -33.38
C ASN A 280 -35.51 11.90 -34.34
N LEU A 281 -34.94 11.62 -35.51
CA LEU A 281 -34.67 12.58 -36.57
C LEU A 281 -35.95 13.14 -37.23
N GLY A 282 -37.08 12.43 -37.16
CA GLY A 282 -38.37 12.90 -37.68
C GLY A 282 -38.94 14.14 -36.98
N SER A 283 -38.33 14.56 -35.86
CA SER A 283 -38.58 15.84 -35.20
C SER A 283 -37.96 17.03 -35.94
N VAL A 284 -36.88 16.81 -36.71
CA VAL A 284 -36.13 17.84 -37.43
C VAL A 284 -36.78 18.06 -38.80
N ARG A 285 -37.55 19.14 -38.93
CA ARG A 285 -38.34 19.46 -40.14
C ARG A 285 -37.79 20.58 -41.02
N ASN A 286 -36.79 21.32 -40.53
CA ASN A 286 -36.19 22.46 -41.21
C ASN A 286 -34.66 22.33 -41.13
N SER A 287 -33.95 23.02 -42.03
CA SER A 287 -32.50 23.23 -41.88
C SER A 287 -32.19 24.16 -40.70
N GLY A 288 -31.03 23.94 -40.08
CA GLY A 288 -30.57 24.63 -38.87
C GLY A 288 -30.18 23.67 -37.74
N THR A 289 -29.73 24.24 -36.61
CA THR A 289 -29.41 23.48 -35.39
C THR A 289 -30.64 23.33 -34.50
N THR A 290 -31.06 22.09 -34.26
CA THR A 290 -32.11 21.73 -33.31
C THR A 290 -31.47 21.04 -32.09
N VAL A 291 -31.84 21.45 -30.88
CA VAL A 291 -31.47 20.74 -29.65
C VAL A 291 -32.57 19.75 -29.32
N LEU A 292 -32.25 18.45 -29.32
CA LEU A 292 -33.16 17.39 -28.85
C LEU A 292 -32.66 16.85 -27.51
N THR A 293 -33.57 16.70 -26.54
CA THR A 293 -33.31 15.94 -25.32
C THR A 293 -33.64 14.47 -25.57
N ALA A 294 -32.74 13.57 -25.20
CA ALA A 294 -32.99 12.13 -25.16
C ALA A 294 -32.78 11.64 -23.71
N ASP A 295 -33.76 10.93 -23.17
CA ASP A 295 -33.70 10.39 -21.82
C ASP A 295 -32.85 9.11 -21.78
N LEU A 296 -32.15 8.88 -20.67
CA LEU A 296 -31.25 7.75 -20.48
C LEU A 296 -31.91 6.69 -19.58
N THR A 297 -32.14 5.50 -20.14
CA THR A 297 -32.69 4.34 -19.44
C THR A 297 -31.60 3.53 -18.77
N THR A 298 -31.64 3.36 -17.45
CA THR A 298 -30.71 2.48 -16.72
C THR A 298 -30.68 1.07 -17.35
N PRO A 299 -29.52 0.53 -17.76
CA PRO A 299 -29.45 -0.81 -18.33
C PRO A 299 -29.64 -1.90 -17.27
N GLU A 300 -29.91 -3.14 -17.72
CA GLU A 300 -30.02 -4.30 -16.82
C GLU A 300 -28.71 -4.54 -16.05
N GLY A 301 -28.81 -4.82 -14.74
CA GLY A 301 -27.67 -5.00 -13.84
C GLY A 301 -27.12 -3.72 -13.19
N PHE A 302 -27.67 -2.56 -13.54
CA PHE A 302 -27.32 -1.25 -12.97
C PHE A 302 -28.48 -0.66 -12.16
N GLU A 303 -28.16 0.10 -11.11
CA GLU A 303 -29.14 0.76 -10.24
C GLU A 303 -29.44 2.20 -10.67
N LYS A 304 -28.44 2.90 -11.24
CA LYS A 304 -28.54 4.32 -11.61
C LYS A 304 -27.67 4.65 -12.81
N ILE A 305 -28.12 5.63 -13.59
CA ILE A 305 -27.34 6.29 -14.65
C ILE A 305 -27.28 7.80 -14.38
N GLU A 306 -26.11 8.41 -14.61
CA GLU A 306 -25.94 9.87 -14.54
C GLU A 306 -25.22 10.42 -15.79
N PRO A 307 -25.74 11.49 -16.44
CA PRO A 307 -27.03 12.12 -16.17
C PRO A 307 -28.21 11.20 -16.50
N SER A 308 -29.45 11.59 -16.14
CA SER A 308 -30.66 10.84 -16.51
C SER A 308 -31.23 11.21 -17.89
N SER A 309 -30.70 12.26 -18.52
CA SER A 309 -31.00 12.65 -19.91
C SER A 309 -29.85 13.46 -20.51
N VAL A 310 -29.77 13.47 -21.83
CA VAL A 310 -28.71 14.16 -22.61
C VAL A 310 -29.33 15.11 -23.62
N GLN A 311 -28.70 16.27 -23.78
CA GLN A 311 -29.01 17.21 -24.86
C GLN A 311 -28.09 16.93 -26.04
N VAL A 312 -28.67 16.73 -27.21
CA VAL A 312 -27.96 16.47 -28.47
C VAL A 312 -28.27 17.58 -29.44
N GLU A 313 -27.24 18.32 -29.86
CA GLU A 313 -27.34 19.35 -30.88
C GLU A 313 -27.21 18.69 -32.25
N ILE A 314 -28.27 18.77 -33.07
CA ILE A 314 -28.31 18.23 -34.42
C ILE A 314 -28.42 19.41 -35.40
N THR A 315 -27.40 19.58 -36.23
CA THR A 315 -27.42 20.52 -37.36
C THR A 315 -27.78 19.76 -38.62
N ALA A 316 -29.01 19.97 -39.11
CA ALA A 316 -29.44 19.51 -40.42
C ALA A 316 -29.29 20.64 -41.44
N VAL A 317 -28.88 20.31 -42.67
CA VAL A 317 -28.74 21.25 -43.78
C VAL A 317 -29.35 20.64 -45.04
N SER A 318 -29.61 21.46 -46.06
CA SER A 318 -30.03 20.94 -47.37
C SER A 318 -28.95 20.03 -47.97
N HIS A 319 -29.35 18.95 -48.63
CA HIS A 319 -28.39 18.04 -49.24
C HIS A 319 -27.57 18.72 -50.33
N GLY A 320 -26.28 18.38 -50.40
CA GLY A 320 -25.44 18.62 -51.56
C GLY A 320 -25.16 17.33 -52.31
N GLU A 321 -24.73 17.46 -53.57
CA GLU A 321 -23.99 16.42 -54.28
C GLU A 321 -22.64 16.97 -54.73
N ARG A 322 -21.58 16.17 -54.59
CA ARG A 322 -20.25 16.46 -55.14
C ARG A 322 -19.72 15.22 -55.85
N VAL A 323 -19.23 15.39 -57.07
CA VAL A 323 -18.36 14.40 -57.72
C VAL A 323 -16.95 14.61 -57.17
N LEU A 324 -16.35 13.56 -56.62
CA LEU A 324 -14.98 13.56 -56.16
C LEU A 324 -14.15 12.61 -57.05
N ASP A 325 -13.21 13.19 -57.79
CA ASP A 325 -12.28 12.48 -58.67
C ASP A 325 -10.97 12.11 -57.97
N GLY A 326 -10.22 11.16 -58.55
CA GLY A 326 -8.85 10.84 -58.10
C GLY A 326 -8.75 9.99 -56.84
N ILE A 327 -9.84 9.32 -56.43
CA ILE A 327 -9.88 8.46 -55.24
C ILE A 327 -8.99 7.22 -55.48
N PRO A 328 -7.90 7.01 -54.72
CA PRO A 328 -6.91 5.98 -54.99
C PRO A 328 -7.44 4.57 -54.63
N VAL A 329 -7.20 3.59 -55.49
CA VAL A 329 -7.57 2.20 -55.23
C VAL A 329 -6.41 1.44 -54.61
N SER A 330 -6.62 0.91 -53.40
CA SER A 330 -5.64 0.10 -52.66
C SER A 330 -5.85 -1.40 -52.89
N LEU A 331 -4.76 -2.15 -53.08
CA LEU A 331 -4.79 -3.61 -53.14
C LEU A 331 -4.53 -4.22 -51.76
N LYS A 332 -5.32 -5.22 -51.36
CA LYS A 332 -5.17 -5.94 -50.08
C LYS A 332 -5.03 -7.44 -50.31
N GLY A 333 -4.11 -8.08 -49.59
CA GLY A 333 -3.94 -9.54 -49.59
C GLY A 333 -3.11 -10.11 -50.75
N VAL A 334 -2.19 -9.33 -51.32
CA VAL A 334 -1.26 -9.80 -52.38
C VAL A 334 -0.46 -11.01 -51.87
N PRO A 335 -0.47 -12.17 -52.57
CA PRO A 335 0.29 -13.34 -52.16
C PRO A 335 1.82 -13.10 -52.16
N SER A 336 2.53 -13.72 -51.22
CA SER A 336 4.00 -13.67 -51.18
C SER A 336 4.59 -14.32 -52.45
N GLY A 337 5.51 -13.62 -53.11
CA GLY A 337 6.06 -14.04 -54.41
C GLY A 337 5.19 -13.65 -55.61
N MET A 338 4.19 -12.78 -55.43
CA MET A 338 3.45 -12.16 -56.53
C MET A 338 3.49 -10.63 -56.45
N GLU A 339 3.48 -10.00 -57.62
CA GLU A 339 3.24 -8.57 -57.82
C GLU A 339 1.81 -8.39 -58.39
N ALA A 340 1.06 -7.42 -57.89
CA ALA A 340 -0.31 -7.17 -58.31
C ALA A 340 -0.45 -5.72 -58.82
N ILE A 341 -0.89 -5.56 -60.07
CA ILE A 341 -0.95 -4.27 -60.77
C ILE A 341 -2.39 -4.00 -61.23
N ILE A 342 -2.94 -2.84 -60.86
CA ILE A 342 -4.24 -2.39 -61.39
C ILE A 342 -4.05 -2.02 -62.86
N THR A 343 -4.72 -2.73 -63.76
CA THR A 343 -4.67 -2.51 -65.22
C THR A 343 -5.84 -1.66 -65.72
N GLU A 344 -7.02 -1.78 -65.09
CA GLU A 344 -8.17 -0.91 -65.32
C GLU A 344 -8.81 -0.49 -63.99
N PRO A 345 -9.00 0.83 -63.73
CA PRO A 345 -8.64 1.97 -64.58
C PRO A 345 -7.13 2.25 -64.55
N LYS A 346 -6.57 2.68 -65.69
CA LYS A 346 -5.12 2.99 -65.84
C LYS A 346 -4.63 4.13 -64.95
N SER A 347 -5.53 4.97 -64.46
CA SER A 347 -5.29 6.03 -63.48
C SER A 347 -5.07 5.52 -62.05
N GLN A 348 -5.27 4.22 -61.80
CA GLN A 348 -5.25 3.56 -60.48
C GLN A 348 -6.16 4.23 -59.43
N SER A 349 -7.12 5.02 -59.92
CA SER A 349 -8.01 5.87 -59.15
C SER A 349 -9.35 6.02 -59.86
N MET A 350 -10.40 6.24 -59.07
CA MET A 350 -11.79 6.37 -59.55
C MET A 350 -12.38 7.73 -59.19
N SER A 351 -13.52 8.03 -59.80
CA SER A 351 -14.41 9.12 -59.40
C SER A 351 -15.73 8.59 -58.84
N MET A 352 -16.36 9.35 -57.96
CA MET A 352 -17.56 8.92 -57.25
C MET A 352 -18.47 10.10 -56.89
N THR A 353 -19.76 9.99 -57.18
CA THR A 353 -20.77 10.96 -56.76
C THR A 353 -21.21 10.68 -55.33
N LEU A 354 -21.06 11.68 -54.47
CA LEU A 354 -21.30 11.63 -53.03
C LEU A 354 -22.35 12.67 -52.64
N THR A 355 -23.16 12.33 -51.64
CA THR A 355 -24.15 13.22 -51.05
C THR A 355 -23.98 13.31 -49.54
N GLY A 356 -24.24 14.50 -49.01
CA GLY A 356 -23.95 14.90 -47.64
C GLY A 356 -24.10 16.41 -47.47
N ALA A 357 -23.72 16.93 -46.30
CA ALA A 357 -23.73 18.36 -46.06
C ALA A 357 -22.67 19.09 -46.92
N PRO A 358 -22.96 20.26 -47.52
CA PRO A 358 -22.02 20.99 -48.37
C PRO A 358 -20.64 21.20 -47.72
N ASP A 359 -20.58 21.69 -46.48
CA ASP A 359 -19.31 21.92 -45.77
C ASP A 359 -18.45 20.65 -45.61
N LEU A 360 -19.10 19.48 -45.44
CA LEU A 360 -18.42 18.19 -45.36
C LEU A 360 -17.98 17.71 -46.74
N LEU A 361 -18.83 17.88 -47.76
CA LEU A 361 -18.50 17.54 -49.15
C LEU A 361 -17.35 18.40 -49.68
N ASP A 362 -17.27 19.68 -49.33
CA ASP A 362 -16.23 20.62 -49.78
C ASP A 362 -14.88 20.34 -49.11
N SER A 363 -14.87 19.99 -47.83
CA SER A 363 -13.66 19.64 -47.08
C SER A 363 -13.10 18.24 -47.39
N LEU A 364 -13.94 17.33 -47.89
CA LEU A 364 -13.58 15.94 -48.22
C LEU A 364 -12.45 15.81 -49.25
N GLN A 365 -11.41 15.02 -48.92
CA GLN A 365 -10.29 14.72 -49.80
C GLN A 365 -10.41 13.31 -50.43
N PRO A 366 -9.82 13.05 -51.61
CA PRO A 366 -9.87 11.73 -52.23
C PRO A 366 -9.25 10.61 -51.38
N THR A 367 -8.34 10.95 -50.47
CA THR A 367 -7.70 10.03 -49.51
C THR A 367 -8.59 9.57 -48.37
N ASP A 368 -9.69 10.29 -48.09
CA ASP A 368 -10.57 10.01 -46.95
C ASP A 368 -11.54 8.84 -47.25
N ILE A 369 -11.51 8.34 -48.49
CA ILE A 369 -12.37 7.27 -49.00
C ILE A 369 -11.52 6.02 -49.24
N GLY A 370 -11.81 4.96 -48.50
CA GLY A 370 -11.16 3.68 -48.68
C GLY A 370 -11.76 2.91 -49.86
N LEU A 371 -11.11 2.91 -51.02
CA LEU A 371 -11.39 1.96 -52.11
C LEU A 371 -10.41 0.78 -52.02
N VAL A 372 -10.90 -0.40 -51.66
CA VAL A 372 -10.05 -1.59 -51.43
C VAL A 372 -10.47 -2.75 -52.34
N ALA A 373 -9.54 -3.22 -53.18
CA ALA A 373 -9.67 -4.47 -53.91
C ALA A 373 -8.96 -5.60 -53.13
N ASN A 374 -9.68 -6.68 -52.83
CA ASN A 374 -9.09 -7.85 -52.16
C ASN A 374 -8.63 -8.88 -53.20
N VAL A 375 -7.32 -9.12 -53.27
CA VAL A 375 -6.70 -10.09 -54.20
C VAL A 375 -6.34 -11.42 -53.52
N ALA A 376 -6.69 -11.60 -52.24
CA ALA A 376 -6.29 -12.77 -51.46
C ALA A 376 -6.79 -14.09 -52.06
N GLY A 377 -5.88 -15.05 -52.24
CA GLY A 377 -6.18 -16.38 -52.77
C GLY A 377 -6.33 -16.47 -54.30
N LEU A 378 -6.17 -15.36 -55.02
CA LEU A 378 -6.12 -15.36 -56.48
C LEU A 378 -4.78 -15.90 -57.00
N LYS A 379 -4.81 -16.48 -58.20
CA LYS A 379 -3.62 -16.98 -58.92
C LYS A 379 -3.10 -15.91 -59.89
N ALA A 380 -1.91 -16.12 -60.46
CA ALA A 380 -1.42 -15.31 -61.57
C ALA A 380 -2.43 -15.22 -62.73
N GLY A 381 -2.45 -14.06 -63.41
CA GLY A 381 -3.42 -13.71 -64.45
C GLY A 381 -4.22 -12.45 -64.14
N VAL A 382 -5.14 -12.08 -65.04
CA VAL A 382 -6.02 -10.90 -64.90
C VAL A 382 -7.34 -11.32 -64.25
N HIS A 383 -7.72 -10.64 -63.17
CA HIS A 383 -8.97 -10.85 -62.45
C HIS A 383 -9.76 -9.55 -62.36
N GLU A 384 -11.09 -9.64 -62.45
CA GLU A 384 -11.99 -8.52 -62.20
C GLU A 384 -12.53 -8.61 -60.77
N ILE A 385 -12.27 -7.59 -59.97
CA ILE A 385 -12.42 -7.62 -58.51
C ILE A 385 -13.33 -6.48 -58.06
N PRO A 386 -14.40 -6.77 -57.28
CA PRO A 386 -15.26 -5.73 -56.74
C PRO A 386 -14.55 -4.97 -55.61
N LEU A 387 -14.70 -3.65 -55.61
CA LEU A 387 -14.17 -2.78 -54.59
C LEU A 387 -15.06 -2.79 -53.33
N GLN A 388 -14.43 -2.96 -52.18
CA GLN A 388 -14.99 -2.57 -50.89
C GLN A 388 -14.83 -1.05 -50.75
N VAL A 389 -15.92 -0.36 -50.41
CA VAL A 389 -15.97 1.11 -50.31
C VAL A 389 -16.22 1.49 -48.86
N THR A 390 -15.28 2.21 -48.26
CA THR A 390 -15.40 2.82 -46.93
C THR A 390 -15.54 4.33 -47.09
N LEU A 391 -16.62 4.90 -46.53
CA LEU A 391 -16.91 6.33 -46.53
C LEU A 391 -16.75 6.93 -45.13
N PRO A 392 -16.41 8.22 -44.99
CA PRO A 392 -16.51 8.94 -43.72
C PRO A 392 -17.94 9.04 -43.19
N ASN A 393 -18.07 9.27 -41.89
CA ASN A 393 -19.36 9.47 -41.22
C ASN A 393 -20.18 10.60 -41.87
N LEU A 394 -21.51 10.40 -41.95
CA LEU A 394 -22.51 11.31 -42.53
C LEU A 394 -22.41 11.55 -44.05
N ILE A 395 -21.42 10.97 -44.74
CA ILE A 395 -21.33 10.98 -46.21
C ILE A 395 -21.92 9.67 -46.79
N ASN A 396 -22.77 9.81 -47.80
CA ASN A 396 -23.39 8.70 -48.53
C ASN A 396 -23.00 8.73 -50.01
N ARG A 397 -23.15 7.61 -50.71
CA ARG A 397 -22.88 7.49 -52.14
C ARG A 397 -24.18 7.49 -52.94
N VAL A 398 -24.24 8.27 -54.01
CA VAL A 398 -25.44 8.39 -54.86
C VAL A 398 -25.59 7.19 -55.81
N ASP A 399 -24.49 6.70 -56.39
CA ASP A 399 -24.52 5.48 -57.22
C ASP A 399 -24.64 4.22 -56.33
N GLN A 400 -25.47 3.26 -56.74
CA GLN A 400 -25.60 1.95 -56.10
C GLN A 400 -24.91 0.82 -56.87
N LYS A 401 -24.31 1.09 -58.03
CA LYS A 401 -23.55 0.10 -58.80
C LYS A 401 -22.33 -0.43 -58.02
N GLN A 402 -22.02 -1.70 -58.24
CA GLN A 402 -20.79 -2.31 -57.74
C GLN A 402 -19.60 -1.79 -58.56
N LEU A 403 -18.64 -1.13 -57.90
CA LEU A 403 -17.41 -0.70 -58.54
C LEU A 403 -16.48 -1.90 -58.69
N VAL A 404 -15.85 -2.06 -59.84
CA VAL A 404 -14.95 -3.17 -60.17
C VAL A 404 -13.65 -2.65 -60.78
N VAL A 405 -12.54 -3.31 -60.47
CA VAL A 405 -11.22 -3.05 -61.07
C VAL A 405 -10.67 -4.33 -61.68
N LYS A 406 -9.87 -4.18 -62.75
CA LYS A 406 -9.06 -5.31 -63.25
C LYS A 406 -7.66 -5.22 -62.66
N VAL A 407 -7.22 -6.32 -62.07
CA VAL A 407 -5.91 -6.47 -61.44
C VAL A 407 -5.21 -7.64 -62.11
N GLU A 408 -4.00 -7.40 -62.58
CA GLU A 408 -3.10 -8.42 -63.12
C GLU A 408 -2.13 -8.86 -62.03
N LEU A 409 -2.19 -10.13 -61.63
CA LEU A 409 -1.22 -10.75 -60.74
C LEU A 409 -0.13 -11.45 -61.57
N LYS A 410 1.14 -11.17 -61.25
CA LYS A 410 2.33 -11.76 -61.86
C LYS A 410 3.16 -12.44 -60.79
N GLU A 411 3.73 -13.59 -61.11
CA GLU A 411 4.71 -14.25 -60.26
C GLU A 411 6.02 -13.45 -60.31
N THR A 412 6.63 -13.20 -59.16
CA THR A 412 7.82 -12.35 -59.06
C THR A 412 9.07 -13.22 -59.17
N ASP A 413 9.73 -13.22 -60.33
CA ASP A 413 10.95 -13.99 -60.61
C ASP A 413 12.15 -13.52 -59.75
N LYS A 414 12.18 -13.94 -58.48
CA LYS A 414 13.36 -13.93 -57.61
C LYS A 414 13.46 -15.28 -56.89
N PRO A 415 14.54 -16.06 -57.10
CA PRO A 415 14.66 -17.38 -56.51
C PRO A 415 14.81 -17.29 -54.99
N VAL A 416 14.02 -18.07 -54.27
CA VAL A 416 14.27 -18.34 -52.85
C VAL A 416 15.40 -19.36 -52.76
N THR A 417 16.60 -18.91 -52.40
CA THR A 417 17.72 -19.81 -52.08
C THR A 417 17.44 -20.51 -50.75
N THR A 418 16.84 -21.70 -50.80
CA THR A 418 16.93 -22.69 -49.72
C THR A 418 18.11 -23.60 -49.99
N GLU A 419 19.14 -23.55 -49.15
CA GLU A 419 20.16 -24.61 -49.13
C GLU A 419 19.51 -25.93 -48.70
N PRO A 420 19.70 -27.03 -49.45
CA PRO A 420 19.00 -28.28 -49.18
C PRO A 420 19.68 -29.09 -48.07
N THR A 421 18.98 -29.29 -46.95
CA THR A 421 19.37 -30.32 -45.97
C THR A 421 19.24 -31.71 -46.62
N PRO A 422 20.30 -32.54 -46.64
CA PRO A 422 20.22 -33.86 -47.27
C PRO A 422 19.35 -34.82 -46.46
N LYS A 423 18.60 -35.69 -47.16
CA LYS A 423 17.88 -36.84 -46.56
C LYS A 423 18.83 -38.03 -46.34
N PRO A 424 18.49 -38.97 -45.44
CA PRO A 424 19.41 -40.00 -44.94
C PRO A 424 19.49 -41.23 -45.84
N ASP A 425 20.56 -42.01 -45.66
CA ASP A 425 20.68 -43.40 -46.14
C ASP A 425 21.52 -44.25 -45.15
N GLU A 426 21.64 -45.56 -45.42
CA GLU A 426 21.88 -46.63 -44.43
C GLU A 426 23.27 -46.69 -43.73
N GLY A 427 23.24 -46.52 -42.39
CA GLY A 427 23.55 -47.60 -41.42
C GLY A 427 24.93 -48.28 -41.39
N LYS A 428 25.69 -48.05 -40.31
CA LYS A 428 26.48 -49.10 -39.61
C LYS A 428 26.89 -48.74 -38.18
N ASP A 429 26.93 -49.78 -37.34
CA ASP A 429 27.63 -49.91 -36.05
C ASP A 429 28.79 -48.90 -35.81
N LYS A 430 29.00 -48.29 -34.63
CA LYS A 430 28.94 -48.91 -33.27
C LYS A 430 29.01 -47.88 -32.12
N GLU A 431 28.83 -48.40 -30.89
CA GLU A 431 29.32 -47.87 -29.58
C GLU A 431 28.77 -46.55 -28.98
N LYS A 432 27.97 -46.73 -27.93
CA LYS A 432 27.80 -45.84 -26.73
C LYS A 432 29.15 -45.80 -25.95
N PRO A 433 29.41 -44.88 -24.99
CA PRO A 433 28.60 -43.76 -24.45
C PRO A 433 29.37 -42.39 -24.53
N ASP A 434 29.09 -41.28 -23.84
CA ASP A 434 28.43 -41.01 -22.54
C ASP A 434 27.93 -39.54 -22.40
N GLU A 435 27.19 -39.27 -21.32
CA GLU A 435 26.90 -37.94 -20.73
C GLU A 435 27.93 -37.65 -19.59
N PRO A 436 28.08 -36.45 -18.94
CA PRO A 436 27.33 -35.19 -19.09
C PRO A 436 28.16 -33.86 -18.94
N GLN A 437 27.43 -32.73 -18.87
CA GLN A 437 27.64 -31.53 -18.00
C GLN A 437 28.68 -30.39 -18.26
N ASP A 438 28.16 -29.17 -17.99
CA ASP A 438 28.73 -27.93 -17.41
C ASP A 438 30.00 -27.22 -17.97
N LYS A 439 29.75 -26.05 -18.61
CA LYS A 439 30.40 -24.72 -18.36
C LYS A 439 31.93 -24.57 -18.65
N PRO A 440 32.57 -23.40 -18.38
CA PRO A 440 32.14 -21.98 -18.48
C PRO A 440 33.08 -21.05 -19.31
N GLY A 441 32.57 -19.86 -19.67
CA GLY A 441 33.17 -18.50 -19.73
C GLY A 441 34.66 -18.17 -20.04
N SER A 442 34.88 -16.89 -20.43
CA SER A 442 36.18 -16.23 -20.76
C SER A 442 36.81 -16.65 -22.10
N GLY A 443 37.55 -15.81 -22.86
CA GLY A 443 37.93 -14.39 -22.76
C GLY A 443 39.22 -14.09 -23.57
N THR A 444 39.59 -12.81 -23.77
CA THR A 444 40.93 -12.33 -24.27
C THR A 444 41.25 -12.58 -25.78
N ASP A 445 42.08 -11.83 -26.54
CA ASP A 445 42.49 -10.40 -26.65
C ASP A 445 43.43 -10.20 -27.90
N ASN A 446 43.82 -8.96 -28.25
CA ASN A 446 44.75 -8.48 -29.31
C ASN A 446 44.21 -8.45 -30.77
N GLY A 447 44.64 -7.54 -31.67
CA GLY A 447 45.57 -6.38 -31.59
C GLY A 447 46.44 -6.23 -32.87
N SER A 448 47.09 -5.10 -33.24
CA SER A 448 47.07 -3.69 -32.79
C SER A 448 47.90 -2.79 -33.77
N GLY A 449 47.63 -1.47 -33.86
CA GLY A 449 48.56 -0.43 -34.38
C GLY A 449 48.28 0.22 -35.77
N ASP A 450 48.85 1.39 -36.14
CA ASP A 450 49.47 2.45 -35.31
C ASP A 450 49.72 3.81 -36.04
N GLY A 451 49.77 4.93 -35.29
CA GLY A 451 50.40 6.26 -35.57
C GLY A 451 49.93 7.18 -36.74
N GLN A 452 50.36 8.46 -36.88
CA GLN A 452 50.67 9.56 -35.91
C GLN A 452 50.88 10.93 -36.65
N THR A 453 50.74 12.09 -35.96
CA THR A 453 51.15 13.50 -36.35
C THR A 453 50.35 14.24 -37.45
N GLY A 454 50.31 15.59 -37.55
CA GLY A 454 50.59 16.66 -36.57
C GLY A 454 51.00 18.07 -37.11
N GLY A 455 50.21 19.14 -36.81
CA GLY A 455 50.65 20.56 -36.66
C GLY A 455 50.60 21.55 -37.87
N GLY A 456 50.44 22.88 -37.59
CA GLY A 456 50.87 23.99 -38.49
C GLY A 456 49.95 25.23 -38.67
N GLU A 457 50.52 26.44 -38.46
CA GLU A 457 50.02 27.85 -38.54
C GLU A 457 49.34 28.35 -39.85
N GLY A 458 48.80 29.59 -40.00
CA GLY A 458 48.54 30.73 -39.08
C GLY A 458 48.38 32.13 -39.78
N GLY A 459 47.75 33.12 -39.09
CA GLY A 459 47.70 34.59 -39.41
C GLY A 459 46.80 35.07 -40.59
N ASP A 460 46.40 36.34 -40.76
CA ASP A 460 46.37 37.60 -39.93
C ASP A 460 45.60 38.71 -40.77
N HIS A 461 45.30 40.00 -40.47
CA HIS A 461 45.60 41.01 -39.41
C HIS A 461 44.56 42.19 -39.43
N SER A 462 44.65 43.15 -38.48
CA SER A 462 44.08 44.54 -38.47
C SER A 462 42.55 44.75 -38.25
N GLY A 463 42.03 45.78 -37.54
CA GLY A 463 42.59 46.93 -36.79
C GLY A 463 41.68 48.19 -36.96
N THR A 464 41.27 49.02 -35.97
CA THR A 464 42.06 49.98 -35.13
C THR A 464 41.14 50.67 -34.08
N GLU A 465 41.70 51.34 -33.05
CA GLU A 465 41.07 52.04 -31.88
C GLU A 465 41.47 53.56 -31.83
N PRO A 466 41.46 54.38 -30.72
CA PRO A 466 40.78 54.39 -29.38
C PRO A 466 39.93 55.72 -29.24
N PRO A 467 40.05 56.74 -28.31
CA PRO A 467 40.54 56.86 -26.90
C PRO A 467 39.78 57.82 -25.88
N THR A 468 39.91 57.52 -24.56
CA THR A 468 40.13 58.43 -23.36
C THR A 468 39.12 59.47 -22.79
N GLY A 469 39.09 59.56 -21.43
CA GLY A 469 38.60 60.66 -20.56
C GLY A 469 37.77 60.17 -19.33
N GLU A 470 38.20 59.97 -18.07
CA GLU A 470 38.98 60.69 -17.01
C GLU A 470 38.12 61.40 -15.91
N GLY A 471 38.45 61.22 -14.62
CA GLY A 471 37.82 61.83 -13.40
C GLY A 471 36.54 61.14 -12.83
N SER A 472 36.03 61.43 -11.62
CA SER A 472 36.60 61.96 -10.35
C SER A 472 35.56 61.92 -9.19
N GLU A 473 36.01 61.72 -7.92
CA GLU A 473 35.42 62.20 -6.63
C GLU A 473 33.95 61.81 -6.24
N GLU A 474 33.41 62.11 -5.05
CA GLU A 474 33.83 61.78 -3.65
C GLU A 474 32.57 61.83 -2.70
N GLU A 475 32.74 61.51 -1.41
CA GLU A 475 31.89 61.86 -0.25
C GLU A 475 30.49 61.21 -0.08
N THR A 476 29.90 61.40 1.12
CA THR A 476 28.74 60.64 1.64
C THR A 476 27.57 61.53 2.16
N PRO A 477 26.91 61.34 3.33
CA PRO A 477 25.43 61.30 3.34
C PRO A 477 24.75 62.45 4.10
N THR A 478 23.42 62.53 4.01
CA THR A 478 22.61 63.40 4.89
C THR A 478 21.43 62.68 5.56
N ARG A 479 21.27 62.93 6.86
CA ARG A 479 20.09 62.65 7.69
C ARG A 479 19.57 63.98 8.24
N ASN A 480 18.28 64.25 8.13
CA ASN A 480 17.37 64.73 9.20
C ASN A 480 16.03 65.18 8.57
N SER A 481 14.84 65.02 9.14
CA SER A 481 14.30 64.99 10.52
C SER A 481 13.63 66.31 10.92
N THR A 482 12.30 66.34 10.80
CA THR A 482 11.31 67.10 11.60
C THR A 482 10.02 66.25 11.55
N ASP A 483 9.33 65.81 12.61
CA ASP A 483 8.95 66.33 13.94
C ASP A 483 7.44 66.67 13.99
N THR A 484 6.89 66.59 15.20
CA THR A 484 5.50 66.30 15.65
C THR A 484 4.73 67.60 16.01
N PRO A 485 3.55 67.63 16.69
CA PRO A 485 2.43 66.67 16.84
C PRO A 485 1.02 67.30 16.60
N ASN A 486 -0.09 66.57 16.83
CA ASN A 486 -1.07 66.93 17.88
C ASN A 486 -2.14 65.82 18.15
N GLU A 487 -2.72 65.89 19.36
CA GLU A 487 -4.02 65.34 19.86
C GLU A 487 -4.53 63.98 19.35
#